data_AF-A0A3P5XTH1-F1
#
_entry.id   AF-A0A3P5XTH1-F1
#
_cell.length_a   1.000
_cell.length_b   1.000
_cell.length_c   1.000
_cell.angle_alpha   90.00
_cell.angle_beta   90.00
_cell.angle_gamma   90.00
#
_symmetry.space_group_name_H-M   'P 1'
#
loop_
_entity.id
_entity.type
_entity.pdbx_description
1 polymer ?
#
loop_
_entity_poly.entity_id
_entity_poly.type
_entity_poly.pdbx_seq_one_letter_code
_entity_poly.pdbx_strand_id
1 'polypeptide(L)'
;MKLVNGHTLTESPVLDEVQIAAARHLLVHVQLHGGPVIKLYLWDQVATEFCRKFKSCETTPTVLLVTTVNTKRLGGTLALTSMSSSRVFMDYDVQPTIDYFGWLSSNPAIC
;
A
#
# COMPACT_ATOMS: atom_id res chain seq x y z
N MET A 1 -7.00 -0.39 -3.51
CA MET A 1 -5.68 0.24 -3.27
C MET A 1 -5.27 1.07 -4.48
N LYS A 2 -4.67 2.25 -4.31
CA LYS A 2 -4.28 3.14 -5.42
C LYS A 2 -2.77 3.45 -5.33
N LEU A 3 -1.96 2.95 -6.27
CA LEU A 3 -0.49 3.15 -6.32
C LEU A 3 -0.16 4.39 -7.16
N VAL A 4 0.68 5.33 -6.68
CA VAL A 4 1.08 6.48 -7.53
C VAL A 4 2.49 7.00 -7.24
N ASN A 5 3.40 6.75 -8.20
CA ASN A 5 4.68 7.43 -8.44
C ASN A 5 4.62 8.16 -9.81
N GLY A 6 3.54 8.93 -10.07
CA GLY A 6 3.35 9.67 -11.34
C GLY A 6 2.72 8.89 -12.49
N HIS A 7 2.34 7.62 -12.30
CA HIS A 7 1.68 6.79 -13.32
C HIS A 7 0.15 6.84 -13.23
N THR A 8 -0.54 6.76 -14.38
CA THR A 8 -2.00 6.67 -14.49
C THR A 8 -2.47 5.32 -13.94
N LEU A 9 -3.57 5.29 -13.18
CA LEU A 9 -4.14 4.04 -12.69
C LEU A 9 -4.84 3.30 -13.82
N THR A 10 -4.14 2.35 -14.42
CA THR A 10 -4.75 1.23 -15.12
C THR A 10 -5.37 0.26 -14.12
N GLU A 11 -6.33 -0.57 -14.56
CA GLU A 11 -7.01 -1.58 -13.73
C GLU A 11 -6.03 -2.50 -12.98
N SER A 12 -4.83 -2.70 -13.54
CA SER A 12 -3.67 -3.22 -12.81
C SER A 12 -2.51 -2.21 -12.88
N PRO A 13 -2.08 -1.63 -11.75
CA PRO A 13 -0.96 -0.70 -11.75
C PRO A 13 0.35 -1.45 -11.99
N VAL A 14 1.11 -1.04 -13.01
CA VAL A 14 2.42 -1.61 -13.33
C VAL A 14 3.50 -0.91 -12.49
N LEU A 15 4.22 -1.67 -11.66
CA LEU A 15 5.36 -1.15 -10.89
C LEU A 15 6.66 -1.38 -11.64
N ASP A 16 7.45 -0.33 -11.86
CA ASP A 16 8.80 -0.43 -12.42
C ASP A 16 9.83 -0.53 -11.28
N GLU A 17 10.52 -1.67 -11.21
CA GLU A 17 11.49 -1.93 -10.14
C GLU A 17 12.74 -1.08 -10.30
N VAL A 18 13.13 -0.74 -11.54
CA VAL A 18 14.27 0.13 -11.83
C VAL A 18 13.97 1.56 -11.36
N GLN A 19 12.76 2.05 -11.66
CA GLN A 19 12.33 3.37 -11.17
C GLN A 19 12.21 3.42 -9.65
N ILE A 20 11.66 2.39 -9.02
CA ILE A 20 11.54 2.33 -7.55
C ILE A 20 12.92 2.25 -6.90
N ALA A 21 13.85 1.46 -7.46
CA ALA A 21 15.23 1.40 -6.98
C ALA A 21 15.93 2.77 -7.09
N ALA A 22 15.72 3.49 -8.20
CA ALA A 22 16.28 4.83 -8.40
C ALA A 22 15.64 5.89 -7.47
N ALA A 23 14.32 5.88 -7.34
CA ALA A 23 13.58 6.82 -6.47
C ALA A 23 13.77 6.50 -4.98
N ARG A 24 14.14 5.26 -4.65
CA ARG A 24 14.27 4.70 -3.29
C ARG A 24 12.98 4.76 -2.48
N HIS A 25 11.85 5.05 -3.11
CA HIS A 25 10.57 5.06 -2.43
C HIS A 25 9.41 4.77 -3.36
N LEU A 26 8.31 4.34 -2.74
CA LEU A 26 7.03 4.09 -3.38
C LEU A 26 5.92 4.72 -2.53
N LEU A 27 5.06 5.52 -3.15
CA LEU A 27 3.87 6.05 -2.52
C LEU A 27 2.64 5.19 -2.84
N VAL A 28 1.99 4.71 -1.78
CA VAL A 28 0.75 3.94 -1.83
C VAL A 28 -0.36 4.76 -1.16
N HIS A 29 -1.53 4.86 -1.79
CA HIS A 29 -2.72 5.35 -1.13
C HIS A 29 -3.50 4.18 -0.55
N VAL A 30 -3.67 4.20 0.77
CA VAL A 30 -4.40 3.17 1.53
C VAL A 30 -5.62 3.79 2.18
N GLN A 31 -6.72 3.05 2.12
CA GLN A 31 -7.97 3.38 2.81
C GLN A 31 -7.96 2.63 4.14
N LEU A 32 -8.28 3.32 5.23
CA LEU A 32 -8.47 2.69 6.54
C LEU A 32 -9.97 2.45 6.81
N HIS A 33 -10.29 1.62 7.79
CA HIS A 33 -11.66 1.28 8.16
C HIS A 33 -12.47 2.54 8.50
N GLY A 34 -13.44 2.90 7.64
CA GLY A 34 -14.29 4.09 7.79
C GLY A 34 -13.55 5.44 7.83
N GLY A 35 -12.25 5.46 7.50
CA GLY A 35 -11.38 6.64 7.65
C GLY A 35 -11.17 7.44 6.36
N PRO A 36 -10.27 8.42 6.35
CA PRO A 36 -9.80 9.05 5.11
C PRO A 36 -8.84 8.12 4.34
N VAL A 37 -8.71 8.34 3.02
CA VAL A 37 -7.56 7.82 2.25
C VAL A 37 -6.30 8.50 2.76
N ILE A 38 -5.30 7.69 3.13
CA ILE A 38 -4.01 8.17 3.64
C ILE A 38 -2.87 7.76 2.72
N LYS A 39 -1.81 8.59 2.72
CA LYS A 39 -0.58 8.33 1.99
C LYS A 39 0.35 7.46 2.83
N LEU A 40 0.81 6.33 2.28
CA LEU A 40 1.83 5.46 2.86
C LEU A 40 3.09 5.50 1.99
N TYR A 41 4.16 6.05 2.54
CA TYR A 41 5.47 6.07 1.91
C TYR A 41 6.27 4.84 2.32
N LEU A 42 6.62 3.98 1.37
CA LEU A 42 7.56 2.88 1.55
C LEU A 42 8.94 3.33 1.08
N TRP A 43 9.97 3.09 1.88
CA TRP A 43 11.34 3.51 1.60
C TRP A 43 12.28 2.32 1.44
N ASP A 44 13.31 2.52 0.62
CA ASP A 44 14.46 1.65 0.44
C ASP A 44 14.05 0.18 0.26
N GLN A 45 14.59 -0.71 1.11
CA GLN A 45 14.35 -2.14 1.06
C GLN A 45 12.86 -2.49 1.13
N VAL A 46 12.06 -1.74 1.90
CA VAL A 46 10.61 -1.99 2.03
C VAL A 46 9.89 -1.70 0.70
N ALA A 47 10.31 -0.68 -0.03
CA ALA A 47 9.75 -0.36 -1.35
C ALA A 47 10.12 -1.43 -2.39
N THR A 48 11.38 -1.88 -2.39
CA THR A 48 11.84 -2.94 -3.30
C THR A 48 11.14 -4.27 -3.02
N GLU A 49 11.04 -4.68 -1.75
CA GLU A 49 10.33 -5.90 -1.36
C GLU A 49 8.84 -5.82 -1.70
N PHE A 50 8.21 -4.68 -1.47
CA PHE A 50 6.82 -4.46 -1.89
C PHE A 50 6.66 -4.66 -3.39
N CYS A 51 7.50 -4.01 -4.21
CA CYS A 51 7.43 -4.12 -5.66
C CYS A 51 7.58 -5.58 -6.12
N ARG A 52 8.55 -6.32 -5.56
CA ARG A 52 8.76 -7.73 -5.87
C ARG A 52 7.56 -8.59 -5.52
N LYS A 53 7.00 -8.43 -4.30
CA LYS A 53 5.81 -9.16 -3.86
C LYS A 53 4.60 -8.83 -4.72
N PHE A 54 4.37 -7.54 -5.00
CA PHE A 54 3.26 -7.07 -5.81
C PHE A 54 3.27 -7.70 -7.21
N LYS A 55 4.44 -7.79 -7.84
CA LYS A 55 4.61 -8.44 -9.16
C LYS A 55 4.42 -9.96 -9.14
N SER A 56 4.68 -10.60 -7.99
CA SER A 56 4.48 -12.04 -7.83
C SER A 56 3.03 -12.43 -7.55
N CYS A 57 2.16 -11.48 -7.23
CA CYS A 57 0.75 -11.75 -7.02
C CYS A 57 0.06 -12.09 -8.35
N GLU A 58 -0.71 -13.18 -8.38
CA GLU A 58 -1.52 -13.58 -9.54
C GLU A 58 -2.59 -12.53 -9.87
N THR A 59 -3.08 -11.84 -8.84
CA THR A 59 -4.07 -10.77 -8.96
C THR A 59 -3.58 -9.51 -8.27
N THR A 60 -4.12 -8.35 -8.66
CA THR A 60 -3.75 -7.08 -8.03
C THR A 60 -4.21 -7.07 -6.57
N PRO A 61 -3.30 -6.96 -5.58
CA PRO A 61 -3.70 -6.93 -4.18
C PRO A 61 -4.55 -5.68 -3.87
N THR A 62 -5.68 -5.88 -3.19
CA THR A 62 -6.65 -4.82 -2.86
C THR A 62 -6.55 -4.36 -1.41
N VAL A 63 -6.11 -5.26 -0.53
CA VAL A 63 -5.89 -5.07 0.91
C VAL A 63 -4.42 -5.29 1.23
N LEU A 64 -3.88 -4.47 2.13
CA LEU A 64 -2.52 -4.61 2.65
C LEU A 64 -2.56 -4.67 4.16
N LEU A 65 -1.75 -5.54 4.75
CA LEU A 65 -1.38 -5.47 6.16
C LEU A 65 0.03 -4.89 6.26
N VAL A 66 0.16 -3.78 6.99
CA VAL A 66 1.44 -3.10 7.18
C VAL A 66 1.73 -3.00 8.66
N THR A 67 2.88 -3.51 9.09
CA THR A 67 3.33 -3.43 10.49
C THR A 67 4.35 -2.33 10.67
N THR A 68 4.42 -1.79 11.89
CA THR A 68 5.42 -0.82 12.33
C THR A 68 5.59 0.36 11.37
N VAL A 69 4.63 1.27 11.37
CA VAL A 69 4.66 2.50 10.56
C VAL A 69 4.87 3.71 11.46
N ASN A 70 5.53 4.73 10.96
CA ASN A 70 5.62 6.01 11.64
C ASN A 70 4.60 7.00 11.06
N THR A 71 3.96 7.77 11.94
CA THR A 71 3.03 8.84 11.51
C THR A 71 3.81 10.11 11.24
N LYS A 72 3.49 10.79 10.15
CA LYS A 72 4.06 12.10 9.79
C LYS A 72 2.95 13.04 9.34
N ARG A 73 3.12 14.33 9.62
CA ARG A 73 2.29 15.39 9.02
C ARG A 73 3.12 16.08 7.94
N LEU A 74 2.68 15.97 6.69
CA LEU A 74 3.29 16.60 5.52
C LEU A 74 2.31 17.63 4.97
N GLY A 75 2.66 18.92 5.05
CA GLY A 75 1.79 20.00 4.57
C GLY A 75 0.39 19.98 5.22
N GLY A 76 0.30 19.64 6.51
CA GLY A 76 -0.97 19.51 7.24
C GLY A 76 -1.74 18.21 7.00
N THR A 77 -1.34 17.40 6.00
CA THR A 77 -1.98 16.11 5.71
C THR A 77 -1.29 14.98 6.48
N LEU A 78 -2.07 14.08 7.07
CA LEU A 78 -1.57 12.88 7.73
C LEU A 78 -1.04 11.88 6.70
N ALA A 79 0.18 11.41 6.90
CA ALA A 79 0.81 10.36 6.12
C ALA A 79 1.47 9.33 7.04
N LEU A 80 1.61 8.12 6.54
CA LEU A 80 2.39 7.05 7.14
C LEU A 80 3.70 6.89 6.36
N THR A 81 4.75 6.55 7.07
CA THR A 81 6.04 6.21 6.46
C THR A 81 6.54 4.89 7.02
N SER A 82 7.15 4.08 6.15
CA SER A 82 7.83 2.86 6.58
C SER A 82 9.07 3.18 7.40
N MET A 83 9.48 2.20 8.18
CA MET A 83 10.69 2.10 8.97
C MET A 83 11.45 0.84 8.52
N SER A 84 12.69 0.66 8.97
CA SER A 84 13.47 -0.56 8.69
C SER A 84 12.80 -1.84 9.21
N SER A 85 12.03 -1.72 10.30
CA SER A 85 11.24 -2.79 10.90
C SER A 85 9.86 -2.97 10.25
N SER A 86 9.46 -2.11 9.32
CA SER A 86 8.17 -2.28 8.63
C SER A 86 8.16 -3.57 7.84
N ARG A 87 7.02 -4.25 7.85
CA ARG A 87 6.73 -5.38 6.96
C ARG A 87 5.41 -5.13 6.26
N VAL A 88 5.37 -5.44 4.97
CA VAL A 88 4.15 -5.36 4.16
C VAL A 88 3.76 -6.77 3.72
N PHE A 89 2.50 -7.09 3.97
CA PHE A 89 1.86 -8.36 3.65
C PHE A 89 0.68 -8.10 2.71
N MET A 90 0.49 -9.02 1.76
CA MET A 90 -0.54 -8.98 0.72
C MET A 90 -1.46 -10.21 0.83
N ASP A 91 -1.27 -11.00 1.89
CA ASP A 91 -1.99 -12.23 2.17
C ASP A 91 -3.43 -11.90 2.58
N TYR A 92 -4.38 -12.72 2.12
CA TYR A 92 -5.82 -12.56 2.41
C TYR A 92 -6.32 -13.52 3.49
N ASP A 93 -5.47 -14.40 4.01
CA ASP A 93 -5.82 -15.53 4.87
C ASP A 93 -5.53 -15.29 6.36
N VAL A 94 -5.09 -14.10 6.74
CA VAL A 94 -4.92 -13.71 8.15
C VAL A 94 -6.12 -12.93 8.66
N GLN A 95 -6.49 -13.11 9.93
CA GLN A 95 -7.72 -12.53 10.50
C GLN A 95 -7.90 -11.03 10.22
N PRO A 96 -6.87 -10.15 10.40
CA PRO A 96 -7.05 -8.72 10.13
C PRO A 96 -7.38 -8.39 8.67
N THR A 97 -6.83 -9.13 7.71
CA THR A 97 -7.09 -8.90 6.29
C THR A 97 -8.44 -9.49 5.88
N ILE A 98 -8.83 -10.63 6.46
CA ILE A 98 -10.17 -11.22 6.29
C ILE A 98 -11.24 -10.24 6.77
N ASP A 99 -11.09 -9.70 7.98
CA ASP A 99 -12.05 -8.76 8.57
C ASP A 99 -12.20 -7.50 7.72
N TYR A 100 -11.08 -6.91 7.29
CA TYR A 100 -11.10 -5.72 6.47
C TYR A 100 -11.67 -5.98 5.07
N PHE A 101 -11.36 -7.13 4.47
CA PHE A 101 -11.92 -7.51 3.17
C PHE A 101 -13.43 -7.74 3.24
N GLY A 102 -13.93 -8.35 4.33
CA GLY A 102 -15.36 -8.50 4.59
C GLY A 102 -16.07 -7.15 4.77
N TRP A 103 -15.45 -6.21 5.49
CA TRP A 103 -15.93 -4.83 5.59
C TRP A 103 -15.96 -4.15 4.23
N LEU A 104 -14.88 -4.23 3.44
CA LEU A 104 -14.79 -3.61 2.11
C LEU A 104 -15.89 -4.14 1.18
N SER A 105 -16.12 -5.45 1.19
CA SER A 105 -17.19 -6.10 0.40
C SER A 105 -18.59 -5.62 0.78
N SER A 106 -18.79 -5.23 2.05
CA SER A 106 -20.06 -4.70 2.56
C SER A 106 -20.23 -3.19 2.29
N ASN A 107 -19.19 -2.51 1.79
CA ASN A 107 -19.16 -1.07 1.56
C ASN A 107 -18.72 -0.76 0.11
N PRO A 108 -19.52 -1.14 -0.91
CA PRO A 108 -19.12 -1.07 -2.31
C PRO A 108 -18.84 0.35 -2.82
N ALA A 109 -19.38 1.38 -2.15
CA ALA A 109 -19.10 2.78 -2.48
C ALA A 109 -17.64 3.21 -2.20
N ILE A 110 -16.85 2.36 -1.53
CA ILE A 110 -15.45 2.61 -1.18
C ILE A 110 -14.48 1.98 -2.21
N CYS A 111 -14.97 1.06 -3.05
CA CYS A 111 -14.21 0.41 -4.12
C CYS A 111 -14.20 1.21 -5.42
#